data_AF-A0AAV5BB52-F1
#
_entry.id   AF-A0AAV5BB52-F1
#
_cell.length_a   1.000
_cell.length_b   1.000
_cell.length_c   1.000
_cell.angle_alpha   90.00
_cell.angle_beta   90.00
_cell.angle_gamma   90.00
#
_symmetry.space_group_name_H-M   'P 1'
#
loop_
_entity.id
_entity.type
_entity.pdbx_description
1 polymer ?
#
loop_
_entity_poly.entity_id
_entity_poly.type
_entity_poly.pdbx_seq_one_letter_code
_entity_poly.pdbx_strand_id
1 'polypeptide(L)'
;MKKRNKTMILALSSALLCACAQPIELQKHTFTIELGKDVYANPSLYIKNGEKFQSGQLKVIPATRGIAKKDNRFVTLGKEYLVVGEYDFEIRNGSQETPFRIKIKDTLPPTLVEHPDEISVPLNGTIDWDSVFHATDLSGVSYEAPSDLTAQTGEHEIIVTISDRYGNKIEQPIKVIVNA
;
A
#
# COMPACT_ATOMS: atom_id res chain seq x y z
N MET A 1 73.45 0.17 -48.58
CA MET A 1 72.30 -0.78 -48.60
C MET A 1 72.41 -1.64 -47.34
N LYS A 2 71.46 -1.81 -46.42
CA LYS A 2 70.03 -1.56 -46.34
C LYS A 2 69.70 -1.56 -44.83
N LYS A 3 69.31 -0.42 -44.24
CA LYS A 3 68.81 -0.33 -42.86
C LYS A 3 67.47 -1.06 -42.78
N ARG A 4 67.31 -1.97 -41.82
CA ARG A 4 66.02 -2.61 -41.50
C ARG A 4 65.57 -2.11 -40.13
N ASN A 5 64.75 -1.06 -40.16
CA ASN A 5 64.04 -0.53 -39.02
C ASN A 5 63.00 -1.57 -38.57
N LYS A 6 63.06 -2.00 -37.30
CA LYS A 6 61.99 -2.77 -36.67
C LYS A 6 61.02 -1.78 -36.02
N THR A 7 59.97 -1.42 -36.74
CA THR A 7 58.84 -0.67 -36.20
C THR A 7 58.09 -1.60 -35.25
N MET A 8 58.19 -1.34 -33.95
CA MET A 8 57.42 -2.03 -32.92
C MET A 8 56.02 -1.39 -32.90
N ILE A 9 55.03 -2.07 -33.48
CA ILE A 9 53.63 -1.65 -33.43
C ILE A 9 53.09 -2.05 -32.05
N LEU A 10 52.80 -1.06 -31.22
CA LEU A 10 52.10 -1.24 -29.96
C LEU A 10 50.60 -1.40 -30.28
N ALA A 11 50.13 -2.65 -30.37
CA ALA A 11 48.71 -2.95 -30.50
C ALA A 11 48.03 -2.67 -29.16
N LEU A 12 47.44 -1.47 -29.02
CA LEU A 12 46.55 -1.15 -27.92
C LEU A 12 45.22 -1.87 -28.17
N SER A 13 45.16 -3.13 -27.74
CA SER A 13 43.92 -3.92 -27.71
C SER A 13 42.99 -3.31 -26.66
N SER A 14 42.12 -2.41 -27.12
CA SER A 14 40.95 -1.92 -26.38
C SER A 14 40.04 -3.11 -26.06
N ALA A 15 40.28 -3.75 -24.92
CA ALA A 15 39.35 -4.68 -24.32
C ALA A 15 38.11 -3.88 -23.89
N LEU A 16 37.12 -3.79 -24.76
CA LEU A 16 35.75 -3.49 -24.32
C LEU A 16 35.34 -4.63 -23.40
N LEU A 17 35.49 -4.41 -22.10
CA LEU A 17 34.80 -5.17 -21.07
C LEU A 17 33.30 -4.90 -21.23
N CYS A 18 32.63 -5.68 -22.07
CA CYS A 18 31.19 -5.87 -21.93
C CYS A 18 30.98 -6.64 -20.63
N ALA A 19 30.90 -5.91 -19.51
CA ALA A 19 30.34 -6.44 -18.30
C ALA A 19 28.88 -6.78 -18.59
N CYS A 20 28.57 -8.04 -18.89
CA CYS A 20 27.20 -8.51 -18.91
C CYS A 20 26.62 -8.28 -17.52
N ALA A 21 25.78 -7.25 -17.38
CA ALA A 21 25.02 -7.04 -16.17
C ALA A 21 24.22 -8.32 -15.88
N GLN A 22 24.31 -8.82 -14.65
CA GLN A 22 23.55 -10.00 -14.27
C GLN A 22 22.05 -9.71 -14.40
N PRO A 23 21.27 -10.63 -15.00
CA PRO A 23 19.84 -10.42 -15.17
C PRO A 23 19.17 -10.34 -13.79
N ILE A 24 18.29 -9.35 -13.61
CA ILE A 24 17.49 -9.20 -12.41
C ILE A 24 16.36 -10.23 -12.44
N GLU A 25 16.30 -11.08 -11.41
CA GLU A 25 15.18 -12.00 -11.21
C GLU A 25 14.29 -11.49 -10.07
N LEU A 26 13.02 -11.24 -10.36
CA LEU A 26 12.06 -10.74 -9.37
C LEU A 26 11.60 -11.86 -8.42
N GLN A 27 11.32 -11.52 -7.16
CA GLN A 27 10.68 -12.45 -6.22
C GLN A 27 9.27 -12.81 -6.69
N LYS A 28 8.54 -11.79 -7.18
CA LYS A 28 7.20 -11.89 -7.76
C LYS A 28 7.07 -10.84 -8.86
N HIS A 29 6.23 -11.10 -9.86
CA HIS A 29 5.85 -10.05 -10.82
C HIS A 29 4.78 -9.11 -10.28
N THR A 30 3.96 -9.57 -9.32
CA THR A 30 2.96 -8.76 -8.64
C THR A 30 3.08 -8.92 -7.13
N PHE A 31 3.19 -7.81 -6.42
CA PHE A 31 3.20 -7.74 -4.97
C PHE A 31 1.85 -7.17 -4.49
N THR A 32 1.22 -7.81 -3.52
CA THR A 32 0.03 -7.27 -2.86
C THR A 32 0.45 -6.72 -1.51
N ILE A 33 0.10 -5.46 -1.25
CA ILE A 33 0.43 -4.74 -0.01
C ILE A 33 -0.86 -4.16 0.56
N GLU A 34 -0.97 -4.20 1.89
CA GLU A 34 -2.12 -3.66 2.63
C GLU A 34 -2.15 -2.12 2.58
N LEU A 35 -3.34 -1.53 2.56
CA LEU A 35 -3.51 -0.08 2.56
C LEU A 35 -2.83 0.54 3.79
N GLY A 36 -2.20 1.69 3.57
CA GLY A 36 -1.48 2.42 4.63
C GLY A 36 -0.11 1.83 5.02
N LYS A 37 0.27 0.64 4.51
CA LYS A 37 1.64 0.14 4.68
C LYS A 37 2.60 0.83 3.74
N ASP A 38 3.83 1.07 4.23
CA ASP A 38 4.88 1.67 3.43
C ASP A 38 5.30 0.78 2.27
N VAL A 39 5.41 1.39 1.10
CA VAL A 39 5.97 0.75 -0.10
C VAL A 39 7.36 1.34 -0.35
N TYR A 40 8.39 0.62 0.09
CA TYR A 40 9.76 1.14 0.09
C TYR A 40 10.42 1.11 -1.29
N ALA A 41 11.14 2.17 -1.62
CA ALA A 41 11.96 2.28 -2.83
C ALA A 41 13.30 1.51 -2.72
N ASN A 42 13.30 0.37 -2.03
CA ASN A 42 14.45 -0.51 -1.86
C ASN A 42 14.37 -1.72 -2.82
N PRO A 43 15.23 -1.80 -3.86
CA PRO A 43 15.24 -2.90 -4.82
C PRO A 43 15.36 -4.29 -4.19
N SER A 44 16.05 -4.44 -3.05
CA SER A 44 16.27 -5.74 -2.42
C SER A 44 14.98 -6.41 -1.93
N LEU A 45 13.90 -5.64 -1.77
CA LEU A 45 12.58 -6.16 -1.38
C LEU A 45 11.85 -6.85 -2.54
N TYR A 46 12.26 -6.59 -3.78
CA TYR A 46 11.55 -7.04 -4.98
C TYR A 46 12.33 -8.08 -5.80
N ILE A 47 13.62 -8.25 -5.51
CA ILE A 47 14.56 -9.09 -6.27
C ILE A 47 14.91 -10.35 -5.47
N LYS A 48 15.03 -11.50 -6.15
CA LYS A 48 15.57 -12.72 -5.53
C LYS A 48 17.05 -12.56 -5.26
N ASN A 49 17.50 -12.94 -4.06
CA ASN A 49 18.89 -12.77 -3.63
C ASN A 49 19.38 -11.31 -3.78
N GLY A 50 18.53 -10.35 -3.41
CA GLY A 50 18.76 -8.91 -3.60
C GLY A 50 20.03 -8.40 -2.93
N GLU A 51 20.54 -9.08 -1.90
CA GLU A 51 21.80 -8.81 -1.22
C GLU A 51 23.04 -8.96 -2.10
N LYS A 52 22.93 -9.68 -3.22
CA LYS A 52 24.03 -9.88 -4.18
C LYS A 52 24.27 -8.66 -5.07
N PHE A 53 23.31 -7.73 -5.13
CA PHE A 53 23.43 -6.51 -5.90
C PHE A 53 24.06 -5.41 -5.04
N GLN A 54 25.10 -4.75 -5.56
CA GLN A 54 25.76 -3.66 -4.84
C GLN A 54 24.78 -2.52 -4.57
N SER A 55 24.75 -2.06 -3.31
CA SER A 55 23.92 -0.93 -2.90
C SER A 55 24.24 0.31 -3.75
N GLY A 56 23.20 0.91 -4.35
CA GLY A 56 23.31 2.16 -5.13
C GLY A 56 23.26 2.02 -6.66
N GLN A 57 23.42 0.81 -7.23
CA GLN A 57 23.30 0.60 -8.68
C GLN A 57 21.86 0.48 -9.15
N LEU A 58 21.00 -0.10 -8.31
CA LEU A 58 19.62 -0.38 -8.62
C LEU A 58 18.70 0.73 -8.11
N LYS A 59 17.71 1.10 -8.92
CA LYS A 59 16.67 2.07 -8.54
C LYS A 59 15.31 1.49 -8.83
N VAL A 60 14.39 1.61 -7.86
CA VAL A 60 12.96 1.40 -8.10
C VAL A 60 12.35 2.72 -8.52
N ILE A 61 11.58 2.73 -9.61
CA ILE A 61 10.95 3.92 -10.17
C ILE A 61 9.47 3.59 -10.45
N PRO A 62 8.53 4.49 -10.12
CA PRO A 62 7.14 4.32 -10.51
C PRO A 62 7.00 4.59 -12.02
N ALA A 63 6.39 3.64 -12.73
CA ALA A 63 5.98 3.83 -14.12
C ALA A 63 4.56 4.44 -14.20
N THR A 64 3.71 4.15 -13.21
CA THR A 64 2.40 4.79 -13.07
C THR A 64 2.53 6.25 -12.63
N ARG A 65 1.79 7.16 -13.30
CA ARG A 65 1.73 8.59 -12.96
C ARG A 65 1.05 8.81 -11.61
N GLY A 66 1.32 9.95 -10.98
CA GLY A 66 0.67 10.34 -9.73
C GLY A 66 1.28 9.70 -8.48
N ILE A 67 2.41 9.01 -8.61
CA ILE A 67 3.21 8.48 -7.51
C ILE A 67 4.42 9.37 -7.31
N ALA A 68 4.69 9.76 -6.06
CA ALA A 68 5.93 10.42 -5.65
C ALA A 68 6.76 9.50 -4.77
N LYS A 69 8.07 9.72 -4.76
CA LYS A 69 8.97 9.19 -3.74
C LYS A 69 9.12 10.24 -2.63
N LYS A 70 8.75 9.89 -1.40
CA LYS A 70 8.97 10.69 -0.19
C LYS A 70 9.89 9.90 0.73
N ASP A 71 11.03 10.48 1.09
CA ASP A 71 12.11 9.79 1.79
C ASP A 71 12.53 8.51 1.03
N ASN A 72 12.23 7.34 1.58
CA ASN A 72 12.50 6.04 0.95
C ASN A 72 11.24 5.23 0.62
N ARG A 73 10.07 5.87 0.50
CA ARG A 73 8.79 5.22 0.23
C ARG A 73 8.03 5.89 -0.92
N PHE A 74 7.16 5.12 -1.57
CA PHE A 74 6.26 5.61 -2.59
C PHE A 74 4.90 5.97 -1.99
N VAL A 75 4.37 7.10 -2.42
CA VAL A 75 3.08 7.64 -1.97
C VAL A 75 2.30 8.19 -3.15
N THR A 76 0.97 8.20 -3.06
CA THR A 76 0.13 8.95 -4.00
C THR A 76 0.34 10.44 -3.77
N LEU A 77 0.41 11.25 -4.85
CA LEU A 77 0.56 12.71 -4.73
C LEU A 77 -0.52 13.29 -3.81
N GLY A 78 -0.08 14.10 -2.84
CA GLY A 78 -0.97 14.71 -1.84
C GLY A 78 -1.41 13.78 -0.70
N LYS A 79 -0.85 12.57 -0.61
CA LYS A 79 -1.11 11.59 0.46
C LYS A 79 0.21 11.10 1.07
N GLU A 80 0.11 10.48 2.24
CA GLU A 80 1.26 9.89 2.95
C GLU A 80 1.42 8.38 2.67
N TYR A 81 0.58 7.81 1.80
CA TYR A 81 0.55 6.38 1.44
C TYR A 81 0.09 6.22 -0.02
N LEU A 82 0.24 5.02 -0.58
CA LEU A 82 -0.40 4.66 -1.86
C LEU A 82 -1.85 4.28 -1.61
N VAL A 83 -2.79 4.90 -2.31
CA VAL A 83 -4.22 4.53 -2.22
C VAL A 83 -4.47 3.16 -2.86
N VAL A 84 -5.61 2.53 -2.56
CA VAL A 84 -5.99 1.24 -3.19
C VAL A 84 -5.98 1.37 -4.71
N GLY A 85 -5.35 0.41 -5.38
CA GLY A 85 -5.12 0.43 -6.82
C GLY A 85 -4.02 -0.51 -7.26
N GLU A 86 -3.75 -0.49 -8.56
CA GLU A 86 -2.66 -1.23 -9.19
C GLU A 86 -1.68 -0.25 -9.82
N TYR A 87 -0.39 -0.46 -9.55
CA TYR A 87 0.68 0.45 -9.90
C TYR A 87 1.82 -0.32 -10.55
N ASP A 88 2.20 0.10 -11.75
CA ASP A 88 3.36 -0.42 -12.45
C ASP A 88 4.62 0.31 -11.96
N PHE A 89 5.64 -0.48 -11.69
CA PHE A 89 6.96 -0.06 -11.25
C PHE A 89 8.02 -0.74 -12.11
N GLU A 90 9.23 -0.18 -12.07
CA GLU A 90 10.38 -0.74 -12.74
C GLU A 90 11.61 -0.69 -11.84
N ILE A 91 12.42 -1.74 -11.93
CA ILE A 91 13.78 -1.74 -11.39
C ILE A 91 14.73 -1.41 -12.54
N ARG A 92 15.51 -0.35 -12.37
CA ARG A 92 16.55 0.07 -13.33
C ARG A 92 17.94 -0.35 -12.88
N ASN A 93 18.69 -0.94 -13.81
CA ASN A 93 20.12 -1.21 -13.71
C ASN A 93 20.83 -0.71 -14.99
N GLY A 94 21.37 0.51 -14.96
CA GLY A 94 21.84 1.16 -16.18
C GLY A 94 20.71 1.29 -17.21
N SER A 95 20.86 0.65 -18.37
CA SER A 95 19.85 0.62 -19.44
C SER A 95 18.85 -0.53 -19.34
N GLN A 96 19.04 -1.46 -18.39
CA GLN A 96 18.11 -2.57 -18.20
C GLN A 96 16.93 -2.12 -17.32
N GLU A 97 15.72 -2.35 -17.83
CA GLU A 97 14.47 -2.11 -17.12
C GLU A 97 13.80 -3.44 -16.84
N THR A 98 13.41 -3.67 -15.58
CA THR A 98 12.70 -4.89 -15.15
C THR A 98 11.35 -4.48 -14.55
N PRO A 99 10.24 -4.62 -15.29
CA PRO A 99 8.93 -4.19 -14.85
C PRO A 99 8.31 -5.15 -13.84
N PHE A 100 7.53 -4.60 -12.91
CA PHE A 100 6.72 -5.35 -11.94
C PHE A 100 5.53 -4.51 -11.48
N ARG A 101 4.59 -5.13 -10.78
CA ARG A 101 3.38 -4.48 -10.29
C ARG A 101 3.28 -4.53 -8.77
N ILE A 102 2.77 -3.45 -8.20
CA ILE A 102 2.33 -3.39 -6.81
C ILE A 102 0.82 -3.14 -6.80
N LYS A 103 0.09 -4.01 -6.12
CA LYS A 103 -1.34 -3.89 -5.87
C LYS A 103 -1.56 -3.50 -4.42
N ILE A 104 -2.17 -2.35 -4.19
CA ILE A 104 -2.63 -1.95 -2.86
C ILE A 104 -4.07 -2.41 -2.70
N LYS A 105 -4.35 -3.13 -1.63
CA LYS A 105 -5.70 -3.52 -1.23
C LYS A 105 -5.96 -3.05 0.19
N ASP A 106 -7.20 -2.71 0.45
CA ASP A 106 -7.69 -2.66 1.82
C ASP A 106 -8.30 -4.01 2.17
N THR A 107 -7.81 -4.66 3.21
CA THR A 107 -8.33 -5.96 3.68
C THR A 107 -8.63 -5.97 5.17
N LEU A 108 -8.45 -4.82 5.84
CA LEU A 108 -8.67 -4.70 7.27
C LEU A 108 -10.00 -3.99 7.51
N PRO A 109 -10.79 -4.44 8.50
CA PRO A 109 -12.01 -3.73 8.85
C PRO A 109 -11.70 -2.44 9.63
N PRO A 110 -12.70 -1.55 9.76
CA PRO A 110 -12.57 -0.37 10.62
C PRO A 110 -12.12 -0.73 12.03
N THR A 111 -11.32 0.15 12.63
CA THR A 111 -10.88 0.03 14.02
C THR A 111 -11.75 0.89 14.92
N LEU A 112 -12.28 0.30 15.99
CA LEU A 112 -13.03 1.03 17.01
C LEU A 112 -12.11 1.70 18.01
N VAL A 113 -12.50 2.89 18.45
CA VAL A 113 -11.88 3.57 19.58
C VAL A 113 -12.67 3.27 20.85
N GLU A 114 -14.00 3.20 20.74
CA GLU A 114 -14.89 2.92 21.87
C GLU A 114 -15.71 1.63 21.66
N HIS A 115 -16.03 0.99 22.76
CA HIS A 115 -16.81 -0.25 22.82
C HIS A 115 -17.95 -0.11 23.84
N PRO A 116 -18.92 0.79 23.61
CA PRO A 116 -20.05 0.93 24.52
C PRO A 116 -20.96 -0.29 24.43
N ASP A 117 -21.29 -0.85 25.59
CA ASP A 117 -22.27 -1.95 25.69
C ASP A 117 -23.72 -1.42 25.65
N GLU A 118 -23.93 -0.14 26.00
CA GLU A 118 -25.24 0.47 26.16
C GLU A 118 -25.23 1.97 25.78
N ILE A 119 -26.30 2.44 25.14
CA ILE A 119 -26.61 3.86 24.96
C ILE A 119 -28.07 4.17 25.31
N SER A 120 -28.34 5.43 25.61
CA SER A 120 -29.69 5.91 25.89
C SER A 120 -30.07 7.09 25.00
N VAL A 121 -31.25 7.02 24.39
CA VAL A 121 -31.71 7.97 23.37
C VAL A 121 -33.20 8.28 23.54
N PRO A 122 -33.66 9.48 23.15
CA PRO A 122 -35.09 9.82 23.20
C PRO A 122 -35.89 9.10 22.11
N LEU A 123 -37.20 8.93 22.35
CA LEU A 123 -38.17 8.44 21.37
C LEU A 123 -38.13 9.28 20.09
N ASN A 124 -38.08 8.60 18.94
CA ASN A 124 -37.88 9.19 17.61
C ASN A 124 -36.57 9.97 17.44
N GLY A 125 -35.61 9.80 18.36
CA GLY A 125 -34.28 10.38 18.26
C GLY A 125 -33.46 9.77 17.12
N THR A 126 -32.52 10.53 16.58
CA THR A 126 -31.50 10.02 15.66
C THR A 126 -30.27 9.62 16.45
N ILE A 127 -29.71 8.46 16.12
CA ILE A 127 -28.45 7.99 16.70
C ILE A 127 -27.33 8.35 15.75
N ASP A 128 -26.36 9.13 16.23
CA ASP A 128 -25.11 9.35 15.53
C ASP A 128 -24.11 8.26 15.93
N TRP A 129 -24.08 7.19 15.13
CA TRP A 129 -23.21 6.05 15.39
C TRP A 129 -21.72 6.39 15.35
N ASP A 130 -21.33 7.47 14.64
CA ASP A 130 -19.94 7.91 14.62
C ASP A 130 -19.50 8.49 15.97
N SER A 131 -20.40 9.21 16.63
CA SER A 131 -20.20 9.71 17.99
C SER A 131 -20.27 8.61 19.06
N VAL A 132 -20.85 7.43 18.75
CA VAL A 132 -20.96 6.31 19.69
C VAL A 132 -19.71 5.42 19.66
N PHE A 133 -19.23 5.09 18.46
CA PHE A 133 -18.14 4.11 18.30
C PHE A 133 -16.78 4.75 17.99
N HIS A 134 -16.77 5.98 17.47
CA HIS A 134 -15.58 6.69 17.03
C HIS A 134 -14.68 5.81 16.15
N ALA A 135 -15.29 5.04 15.24
CA ALA A 135 -14.56 4.11 14.41
C ALA A 135 -13.73 4.86 13.36
N THR A 136 -12.57 4.30 13.01
CA THR A 136 -11.66 4.90 12.04
C THR A 136 -11.20 3.88 11.02
N ASP A 137 -11.08 4.33 9.77
CA ASP A 137 -10.52 3.55 8.67
C ASP A 137 -9.95 4.47 7.58
N LEU A 138 -8.87 4.06 6.91
CA LEU A 138 -8.24 4.84 5.84
C LEU A 138 -9.10 4.95 4.57
N SER A 139 -10.02 4.02 4.39
CA SER A 139 -10.93 3.95 3.26
C SER A 139 -12.34 4.47 3.60
N GLY A 140 -12.53 4.95 4.83
CA GLY A 140 -13.76 5.55 5.33
C GLY A 140 -14.62 4.56 6.10
N VAL A 141 -15.58 5.07 6.86
CA VAL A 141 -16.44 4.28 7.75
C VAL A 141 -17.90 4.52 7.38
N SER A 142 -18.71 3.47 7.47
CA SER A 142 -20.16 3.48 7.31
C SER A 142 -20.81 2.60 8.37
N TYR A 143 -22.01 2.98 8.80
CA TYR A 143 -22.76 2.33 9.87
C TYR A 143 -24.10 1.84 9.33
N GLU A 144 -24.50 0.62 9.69
CA GLU A 144 -25.79 0.03 9.38
C GLU A 144 -26.43 -0.52 10.65
N ALA A 145 -27.67 -0.10 10.91
CA ALA A 145 -28.49 -0.49 12.04
C ALA A 145 -29.98 -0.43 11.63
N PRO A 146 -30.90 -1.06 12.39
CA PRO A 146 -32.34 -0.98 12.11
C PRO A 146 -32.84 0.46 12.03
N SER A 147 -33.58 0.80 10.97
CA SER A 147 -33.99 2.18 10.68
C SER A 147 -35.08 2.74 11.60
N ASP A 148 -35.86 1.86 12.23
CA ASP A 148 -36.99 2.17 13.11
C ASP A 148 -36.68 1.94 14.59
N LEU A 149 -35.39 1.76 14.94
CA LEU A 149 -34.92 1.41 16.28
C LEU A 149 -35.47 2.32 17.39
N THR A 150 -35.58 3.63 17.13
CA THR A 150 -36.02 4.62 18.12
C THR A 150 -37.52 4.92 18.05
N ALA A 151 -38.30 4.20 17.24
CA ALA A 151 -39.73 4.45 17.05
C ALA A 151 -40.60 3.95 18.23
N GLN A 152 -40.06 3.11 19.11
CA GLN A 152 -40.75 2.55 20.27
C GLN A 152 -39.86 2.60 21.51
N THR A 153 -40.43 3.05 22.63
CA THR A 153 -39.74 3.06 23.94
C THR A 153 -39.41 1.65 24.40
N GLY A 154 -38.32 1.48 25.13
CA GLY A 154 -37.90 0.20 25.69
C GLY A 154 -36.42 -0.07 25.49
N GLU A 155 -35.99 -1.27 25.90
CA GLU A 155 -34.63 -1.77 25.69
C GLU A 155 -34.58 -2.63 24.43
N HIS A 156 -33.64 -2.33 23.54
CA HIS A 156 -33.45 -3.03 22.27
C HIS A 156 -32.01 -3.53 22.17
N GLU A 157 -31.82 -4.84 22.08
CA GLU A 157 -30.52 -5.44 21.77
C GLU A 157 -30.38 -5.58 20.26
N ILE A 158 -29.39 -4.90 19.68
CA ILE A 158 -29.14 -4.92 18.24
C ILE A 158 -27.67 -5.17 17.93
N ILE A 159 -27.39 -5.41 16.66
CA ILE A 159 -26.04 -5.42 16.10
C ILE A 159 -25.91 -4.23 15.16
N VAL A 160 -24.92 -3.38 15.40
CA VAL A 160 -24.50 -2.34 14.46
C VAL A 160 -23.40 -2.92 13.58
N THR A 161 -23.61 -2.90 12.27
CA THR A 161 -22.56 -3.26 11.30
C THR A 161 -21.75 -2.01 10.97
N ILE A 162 -20.44 -2.06 11.21
CA ILE A 162 -19.52 -0.97 10.92
C ILE A 162 -18.59 -1.46 9.82
N SER A 163 -18.61 -0.79 8.67
CA SER A 163 -17.91 -1.24 7.47
C SER A 163 -17.12 -0.13 6.79
N ASP A 164 -16.16 -0.54 5.98
CA ASP A 164 -15.41 0.34 5.10
C ASP A 164 -15.97 0.31 3.66
N ARG A 165 -15.41 1.15 2.78
CA ARG A 165 -15.86 1.21 1.36
C ARG A 165 -15.50 -0.03 0.53
N TYR A 166 -14.64 -0.91 1.03
CA TYR A 166 -14.18 -2.14 0.37
C TYR A 166 -14.90 -3.39 0.90
N GLY A 167 -15.81 -3.22 1.86
CA GLY A 167 -16.66 -4.28 2.42
C GLY A 167 -16.03 -5.01 3.60
N ASN A 168 -14.89 -4.55 4.12
CA ASN A 168 -14.36 -5.07 5.38
C ASN A 168 -15.23 -4.54 6.52
N LYS A 169 -15.60 -5.40 7.47
CA LYS A 169 -16.60 -5.06 8.49
C LYS A 169 -16.32 -5.68 9.86
N ILE A 170 -16.88 -5.03 10.87
CA ILE A 170 -17.09 -5.55 12.22
C ILE A 170 -18.57 -5.44 12.58
N GLU A 171 -19.01 -6.32 13.48
CA GLU A 171 -20.37 -6.35 14.02
C GLU A 171 -20.28 -6.08 15.52
N GLN A 172 -20.96 -5.04 15.99
CA GLN A 172 -20.96 -4.66 17.40
C GLN A 172 -22.35 -4.84 18.01
N PRO A 173 -22.51 -5.79 18.96
CA PRO A 173 -23.72 -5.86 19.75
C PRO A 173 -23.78 -4.66 20.70
N ILE A 174 -24.96 -4.04 20.81
CA ILE A 174 -25.19 -2.92 21.72
C ILE A 174 -26.64 -2.91 22.20
N LYS A 175 -26.85 -2.51 23.45
CA LYS A 175 -28.18 -2.26 24.00
C LYS A 175 -28.57 -0.80 23.86
N VAL A 176 -29.72 -0.53 23.25
CA VAL A 176 -30.25 0.82 23.07
C VAL A 176 -31.49 1.00 23.94
N ILE A 177 -31.42 1.93 24.88
CA ILE A 177 -32.53 2.30 25.76
C ILE A 177 -33.25 3.52 25.18
N VAL A 178 -34.45 3.33 24.67
CA VAL A 178 -35.30 4.38 24.12
C VAL A 178 -36.24 4.91 25.21
N ASN A 179 -36.01 6.14 25.64
CA ASN A 179 -36.80 6.80 26.68
C ASN A 179 -37.92 7.64 26.07
N ALA A 180 -39.02 7.78 26.83
CA ALA A 180 -40.14 8.66 26.48
C ALA A 180 -39.76 10.14 26.55
#